data_AF-A0A1R2C2L9-F1
#
_entry.id   AF-A0A1R2C2L9-F1
#
_cell.length_a   1.000
_cell.length_b   1.000
_cell.length_c   1.000
_cell.angle_alpha   90.00
_cell.angle_beta   90.00
_cell.angle_gamma   90.00
#
_symmetry.space_group_name_H-M   'P 1'
#
loop_
_entity.id
_entity.type
_entity.pdbx_description
1 polymer ?
#
loop_
_entity_poly.entity_id
_entity_poly.type
_entity_poly.pdbx_seq_one_letter_code
_entity_poly.pdbx_strand_id
1 'polypeptide(L)'
;MKNSSEFQKLEPTYEDPTGPKSQFMNSTAGLGATGSASLKGKLLSLEELVRSITEEMNYHKKEVQILRSEKDTLEGVLNMKIVDVRKSLMNEITRVEDEMKRHFAHQKAENSRLQQQITQLKGEKTSLQQQLLGLQRRIAELENQIGNEDA
;
A
#
# COMPACT_ATOMS: atom_id res chain seq x y z
N MET A 1 -1.43 -25.42 10.14
CA MET A 1 -0.72 -24.13 9.98
C MET A 1 0.47 -24.38 9.06
N LYS A 2 0.34 -24.07 7.76
CA LYS A 2 1.39 -24.32 6.77
C LYS A 2 1.78 -22.99 6.12
N ASN A 3 3.09 -22.74 6.17
CA ASN A 3 3.96 -21.93 5.31
C ASN A 3 3.58 -20.47 5.06
N SER A 4 4.26 -19.56 5.77
CA SER A 4 4.45 -18.18 5.33
C SER A 4 5.82 -18.02 4.67
N SER A 5 5.77 -17.36 3.51
CA SER A 5 6.81 -16.55 2.87
C SER A 5 8.07 -17.24 2.34
N GLU A 6 7.89 -17.94 1.22
CA GLU A 6 8.89 -17.98 0.14
C GLU A 6 8.83 -16.61 -0.59
N PHE A 7 9.68 -15.65 -0.18
CA PHE A 7 9.85 -14.39 -0.89
C PHE A 7 10.83 -14.61 -2.04
N GLN A 8 10.32 -15.15 -3.15
CA GLN A 8 11.08 -15.28 -4.37
C GLN A 8 11.21 -13.89 -5.01
N LYS A 9 12.42 -13.33 -4.99
CA LYS A 9 12.78 -12.11 -5.72
C LYS A 9 12.46 -12.30 -7.20
N LEU A 10 11.35 -11.73 -7.65
CA LEU A 10 11.10 -11.50 -9.07
C LEU A 10 11.85 -10.23 -9.45
N GLU A 11 13.12 -10.38 -9.85
CA GLU A 11 13.83 -9.38 -10.64
C GLU A 11 13.09 -9.28 -12.00
N PRO A 12 12.67 -8.08 -12.44
CA PRO A 12 12.12 -7.93 -13.78
C PRO A 12 13.30 -7.99 -14.76
N THR A 13 13.43 -9.10 -15.48
CA THR A 13 14.26 -9.15 -16.68
C THR A 13 13.64 -8.25 -17.74
N TYR A 14 14.15 -7.04 -17.87
CA TYR A 14 13.87 -6.18 -19.01
C TYR A 14 14.59 -6.75 -20.23
N GLU A 15 13.93 -7.65 -20.97
CA GLU A 15 14.26 -7.83 -22.38
C GLU A 15 13.63 -6.68 -23.15
N ASP A 16 14.45 -5.74 -23.61
CA ASP A 16 14.06 -4.68 -24.55
C ASP A 16 13.64 -5.31 -25.89
N PRO A 17 12.36 -5.27 -26.29
CA PRO A 17 11.90 -5.87 -27.54
C PRO A 17 12.17 -4.99 -28.76
N THR A 18 12.78 -3.81 -28.60
CA THR A 18 12.78 -2.75 -29.63
C THR A 18 14.15 -2.17 -29.98
N GLY A 19 15.24 -2.63 -29.37
CA GLY A 19 16.58 -2.30 -29.84
C GLY A 19 16.84 -2.87 -31.25
N PRO A 20 17.34 -2.07 -32.22
CA PRO A 20 17.76 -2.60 -33.51
C PRO A 20 18.86 -3.63 -33.28
N LYS A 21 18.58 -4.90 -33.58
CA LYS A 21 19.60 -5.96 -33.61
C LYS A 21 20.63 -5.56 -34.67
N SER A 22 21.76 -5.01 -34.23
CA SER A 22 22.96 -4.86 -35.06
C SER A 22 23.50 -6.25 -35.36
N GLN A 23 22.87 -6.89 -36.35
CA GLN A 23 23.33 -8.12 -36.95
C GLN A 23 24.51 -7.74 -37.84
N PHE A 24 25.72 -7.81 -37.28
CA PHE A 24 26.95 -7.78 -38.05
C PHE A 24 26.91 -8.92 -39.07
N MET A 25 26.47 -8.62 -40.29
CA MET A 25 26.63 -9.51 -41.43
C MET A 25 28.12 -9.53 -41.79
N ASN A 26 28.77 -10.65 -41.47
CA ASN A 26 30.07 -10.99 -42.02
C ASN A 26 29.90 -11.33 -43.52
N SER A 27 29.97 -10.32 -44.38
CA SER A 27 30.04 -10.49 -45.83
C SER A 27 31.49 -10.37 -46.31
N THR A 28 32.33 -11.34 -45.91
CA THR A 28 33.67 -11.51 -46.48
C THR A 28 33.67 -12.72 -47.42
N ALA A 29 32.95 -12.64 -48.54
CA ALA A 29 33.08 -13.60 -49.62
C ALA A 29 32.65 -12.99 -50.96
N GLY A 30 33.65 -12.52 -51.72
CA GLY A 30 33.61 -12.44 -53.17
C GLY A 30 32.94 -11.21 -53.78
N LEU A 31 33.74 -10.21 -54.14
CA LEU A 31 33.55 -9.46 -55.39
C LEU A 31 34.87 -8.77 -55.80
N GLY A 32 35.42 -9.21 -56.94
CA GLY A 32 36.30 -8.47 -57.87
C GLY A 32 37.40 -7.55 -57.33
N ALA A 33 38.65 -8.00 -57.47
CA ALA A 33 39.82 -7.12 -57.63
C ALA A 33 39.51 -6.09 -58.76
N THR A 34 39.62 -4.77 -58.52
CA THR A 34 40.87 -4.01 -58.76
C THR A 34 40.82 -2.57 -58.19
N GLY A 35 39.85 -2.23 -57.32
CA GLY A 35 39.67 -0.85 -56.82
C GLY A 35 40.23 -0.54 -55.42
N SER A 36 40.25 -1.52 -54.51
CA SER A 36 40.43 -1.24 -53.06
C SER A 36 41.88 -1.14 -52.57
N ALA A 37 42.87 -1.61 -53.34
CA ALA A 37 44.28 -1.48 -52.99
C ALA A 37 44.90 -0.12 -53.39
N SER A 38 44.17 0.68 -54.18
CA SER A 38 44.61 2.02 -54.59
C SER A 38 44.36 3.05 -53.48
N LEU A 39 45.21 4.08 -53.40
CA LEU A 39 44.99 5.23 -52.50
C LEU A 39 43.60 5.85 -52.70
N LYS A 40 43.11 5.87 -53.95
CA LYS A 40 41.77 6.36 -54.30
C LYS A 40 40.65 5.51 -53.69
N GLY A 41 40.78 4.19 -53.72
CA GLY A 41 39.80 3.28 -53.09
C GLY A 41 39.77 3.41 -51.56
N LYS A 42 40.94 3.55 -50.93
CA LYS A 42 41.05 3.83 -49.50
C LYS A 42 40.44 5.19 -49.12
N LEU A 43 40.67 6.22 -49.94
CA LEU A 43 40.08 7.55 -49.74
C LEU A 43 38.55 7.49 -49.79
N LEU A 44 37.98 6.85 -50.82
CA LEU A 44 36.53 6.68 -50.95
C LEU A 44 35.92 5.93 -49.76
N SER A 45 36.58 4.86 -49.29
CA SER A 45 36.13 4.12 -48.11
C SER A 45 36.19 4.95 -46.83
N LEU A 46 37.21 5.80 -46.67
CA LEU A 46 37.31 6.74 -45.56
C LEU A 46 36.22 7.82 -45.63
N GLU A 47 35.91 8.34 -46.81
CA GLU A 47 34.83 9.32 -47.00
C GLU A 47 33.46 8.73 -46.65
N GLU A 48 33.20 7.48 -47.05
CA GLU A 48 31.96 6.77 -46.71
C GLU A 48 31.87 6.47 -45.20
N LEU A 49 32.98 6.06 -44.58
CA LEU A 49 33.04 5.87 -43.12
C LEU A 49 32.78 7.17 -42.36
N VAL A 50 33.39 8.28 -42.77
CA VAL A 50 33.16 9.61 -42.16
C VAL A 50 31.69 10.00 -42.28
N ARG A 51 31.06 9.73 -43.44
CA ARG A 51 29.64 9.99 -43.63
C ARG A 51 28.76 9.16 -42.69
N SER A 52 29.01 7.86 -42.59
CA SER A 52 28.28 6.96 -41.69
C SER A 52 28.40 7.40 -40.22
N ILE A 53 29.63 7.70 -39.77
CA ILE A 53 29.87 8.18 -38.40
C ILE A 53 29.14 9.51 -38.15
N THR A 54 29.09 10.41 -39.14
CA THR A 54 28.38 11.68 -39.02
C THR A 54 26.87 11.47 -38.87
N GLU A 55 26.30 10.52 -39.60
CA GLU A 55 24.88 10.18 -39.50
C GLU A 55 24.55 9.55 -38.13
N GLU A 56 25.35 8.59 -37.67
CA GLU A 56 25.23 7.99 -36.34
C GLU A 56 25.38 9.01 -35.21
N MET A 57 26.36 9.91 -35.31
CA MET A 57 26.56 10.97 -34.33
C MET A 57 25.34 11.90 -34.22
N ASN A 58 24.74 12.26 -35.36
CA ASN A 58 23.53 13.08 -35.37
C ASN A 58 22.31 12.33 -34.83
N TYR A 59 22.22 11.02 -35.07
CA TYR A 59 21.19 10.16 -34.48
C TYR A 59 21.31 10.13 -32.96
N HIS A 60 22.49 9.79 -32.43
CA HIS A 60 22.72 9.73 -30.98
C HIS A 60 22.53 11.09 -30.29
N LYS A 61 22.85 12.19 -30.97
CA LYS A 61 22.57 13.54 -30.45
C LYS A 61 21.08 13.77 -30.22
N LYS A 62 20.23 13.31 -31.14
CA LYS A 62 18.75 13.40 -30.99
C LYS A 62 18.25 12.47 -29.90
N GLU A 63 18.76 11.25 -29.86
CA GLU A 63 18.41 10.24 -28.85
C GLU A 63 18.71 10.76 -27.43
N VAL A 64 19.90 11.33 -27.20
CA VAL A 64 20.26 11.95 -25.91
C VAL A 64 19.31 13.09 -25.55
N GLN A 65 18.87 13.88 -26.52
CA GLN A 65 17.91 14.96 -26.27
C GLN A 65 16.54 14.43 -25.85
N ILE A 66 16.06 13.36 -26.51
CA ILE A 66 14.80 12.70 -26.15
C ILE A 66 14.90 12.11 -24.74
N LEU A 67 15.96 11.36 -24.45
CA LEU A 67 16.17 10.76 -23.13
C LEU A 67 16.22 11.81 -22.02
N ARG A 68 16.82 12.99 -22.27
CA ARG A 68 16.78 14.10 -21.32
C ARG A 68 15.36 14.59 -21.06
N SER A 69 14.55 14.77 -22.12
CA SER A 69 13.17 15.21 -21.97
C SER A 69 12.27 14.20 -21.26
N GLU A 70 12.48 12.91 -21.52
CA GLU A 70 11.77 11.82 -20.84
C GLU A 70 12.15 11.76 -19.36
N LYS A 71 13.45 11.88 -19.06
CA LYS A 71 13.97 11.95 -17.69
C LYS A 71 13.32 13.10 -16.92
N ASP A 72 13.28 14.30 -17.49
CA ASP A 72 12.67 15.47 -16.83
C ASP A 72 11.15 15.28 -16.61
N THR A 73 10.47 14.65 -17.57
CA THR A 73 9.04 14.30 -17.44
C THR A 73 8.80 13.29 -16.32
N LEU A 74 9.63 12.23 -16.25
CA LEU A 74 9.55 11.21 -15.21
C LEU A 74 9.83 11.79 -13.82
N GLU A 75 10.82 12.67 -13.69
CA GLU A 75 11.10 13.38 -12.44
C GLU A 75 9.90 14.24 -12.01
N GLY A 76 9.23 14.92 -12.94
CA GLY A 76 8.02 15.69 -12.66
C GLY A 76 6.87 14.81 -12.15
N VAL A 77 6.60 13.69 -12.83
CA VAL A 77 5.54 12.75 -12.44
C VAL A 77 5.85 12.11 -11.08
N LEU A 78 7.10 11.73 -10.84
CA LEU A 78 7.54 11.13 -9.58
C LEU A 78 7.32 12.11 -8.41
N ASN A 79 7.75 13.37 -8.58
CA ASN A 79 7.56 14.39 -7.54
C ASN A 79 6.08 14.65 -7.25
N MET A 80 5.24 14.71 -8.30
CA MET A 80 3.78 14.83 -8.12
C MET A 80 3.21 13.66 -7.33
N LYS A 81 3.57 12.42 -7.69
CA LYS A 81 3.12 11.22 -6.99
C LYS A 81 3.56 11.20 -5.53
N ILE A 82 4.80 11.60 -5.23
CA ILE A 82 5.30 11.70 -3.86
C ILE A 82 4.43 12.68 -3.04
N VAL A 83 4.14 13.85 -3.59
CA VAL A 83 3.32 14.87 -2.92
C VAL A 83 1.90 14.37 -2.69
N ASP A 84 1.27 13.77 -3.70
CA ASP A 84 -0.09 13.26 -3.62
C ASP A 84 -0.23 12.14 -2.58
N VAL A 85 0.68 11.16 -2.62
CA VAL A 85 0.69 10.05 -1.65
C VAL A 85 0.92 10.59 -0.23
N ARG A 86 1.89 11.50 -0.05
CA ARG A 86 2.16 12.11 1.24
C ARG A 86 0.92 12.85 1.78
N LYS A 87 0.24 13.62 0.93
CA LYS A 87 -0.98 14.35 1.32
C LYS A 87 -2.11 13.40 1.70
N SER A 88 -2.31 12.35 0.90
CA SER A 88 -3.32 11.31 1.17
C SER A 88 -3.09 10.63 2.53
N LEU A 89 -1.86 10.21 2.80
CA LEU A 89 -1.48 9.59 4.07
C LEU A 89 -1.67 10.53 5.26
N MET A 90 -1.31 11.82 5.12
CA MET A 90 -1.48 12.79 6.19
C MET A 90 -2.97 13.02 6.53
N ASN A 91 -3.82 13.07 5.51
CA ASN A 91 -5.27 13.18 5.69
C ASN A 91 -5.83 11.93 6.39
N GLU A 92 -5.34 10.75 6.01
CA GLU A 92 -5.78 9.49 6.61
C GLU A 92 -5.38 9.38 8.09
N ILE A 93 -4.15 9.79 8.43
CA ILE A 93 -3.70 9.87 9.83
C ILE A 93 -4.64 10.79 10.63
N THR A 94 -4.89 11.99 10.12
CA THR A 94 -5.76 12.97 10.80
C THR A 94 -7.16 12.41 11.02
N ARG A 95 -7.72 11.76 9.99
CA ARG A 95 -9.03 11.11 10.06
C ARG A 95 -9.05 10.04 11.16
N VAL A 96 -8.12 9.08 11.10
CA VAL A 96 -8.06 7.96 12.05
C VAL A 96 -7.85 8.46 13.49
N GLU A 97 -7.03 9.49 13.70
CA GLU A 97 -6.84 10.09 15.02
C GLU A 97 -8.13 10.68 15.60
N ASP A 98 -8.91 11.39 14.78
CA ASP A 98 -10.17 11.99 15.22
C ASP A 98 -11.25 10.92 15.47
N GLU A 99 -11.31 9.88 14.65
CA GLU A 99 -12.18 8.74 14.90
C GLU A 99 -11.83 8.02 16.20
N MET A 100 -10.53 7.79 16.44
CA MET A 100 -10.06 7.16 17.67
C MET A 100 -10.43 7.98 18.90
N LYS A 101 -10.23 9.30 18.88
CA LYS A 101 -10.62 10.20 19.98
C LYS A 101 -12.14 10.14 20.24
N ARG A 102 -12.95 10.17 19.18
CA ARG A 102 -14.41 10.09 19.27
C ARG A 102 -14.86 8.74 19.86
N HIS A 103 -14.30 7.63 19.38
CA HIS A 103 -14.60 6.30 19.89
C HIS A 103 -14.21 6.14 21.35
N PHE A 104 -13.03 6.65 21.75
CA PHE A 104 -12.60 6.62 23.13
C PHE A 104 -13.53 7.40 24.06
N ALA A 105 -13.94 8.61 23.66
CA ALA A 105 -14.89 9.41 24.41
C ALA A 105 -16.24 8.71 24.56
N HIS A 106 -16.75 8.12 23.48
CA HIS A 106 -17.99 7.35 23.49
C HIS A 106 -17.90 6.13 24.41
N GLN A 107 -16.81 5.35 24.31
CA GLN A 107 -16.59 4.18 25.14
C GLN A 107 -16.48 4.56 26.63
N LYS A 108 -15.84 5.67 26.95
CA LYS A 108 -15.76 6.19 28.32
C LYS A 108 -17.14 6.56 28.87
N ALA A 109 -17.95 7.28 28.09
CA ALA A 109 -19.31 7.64 28.47
C ALA A 109 -20.19 6.40 28.68
N GLU A 110 -20.13 5.44 27.76
CA GLU A 110 -20.93 4.22 27.84
C GLU A 110 -20.52 3.34 29.02
N ASN A 111 -19.22 3.21 29.30
CA ASN A 111 -18.74 2.53 30.51
C ASN A 111 -19.28 3.19 31.79
N SER A 112 -19.30 4.52 31.85
CA SER A 112 -19.87 5.23 32.99
C SER A 112 -21.38 4.98 33.13
N ARG A 113 -22.12 4.99 32.02
CA ARG A 113 -23.55 4.70 31.98
C ARG A 113 -23.86 3.27 32.43
N LEU A 114 -23.07 2.30 31.99
CA LEU A 114 -23.22 0.89 32.38
C LEU A 114 -22.90 0.69 33.86
N GLN A 115 -21.86 1.33 34.39
CA GLN A 115 -21.53 1.27 35.82
C GLN A 115 -22.62 1.86 36.71
N GLN A 116 -23.25 2.96 36.29
CA GLN A 116 -24.40 3.54 36.98
C GLN A 116 -25.58 2.57 37.02
N GLN A 117 -25.93 1.95 35.87
CA GLN A 117 -26.99 0.94 35.80
C GLN A 117 -26.70 -0.28 36.69
N ILE A 118 -25.46 -0.78 36.69
CA ILE A 118 -25.07 -1.89 37.57
C ILE A 118 -25.26 -1.52 39.03
N THR A 119 -24.89 -0.29 39.42
CA THR A 119 -25.06 0.20 40.80
C THR A 119 -26.54 0.27 41.18
N GLN A 120 -27.38 0.81 40.28
CA GLN A 120 -28.81 0.88 40.49
C GLN A 120 -29.45 -0.51 40.66
N LEU A 121 -29.17 -1.43 39.74
CA LEU A 121 -29.69 -2.80 39.78
C LEU A 121 -29.27 -3.55 41.05
N LYS A 122 -28.06 -3.31 41.56
CA LYS A 122 -27.63 -3.84 42.86
C LYS A 122 -28.48 -3.31 44.00
N GLY A 123 -28.76 -2.01 44.02
CA GLY A 123 -29.64 -1.39 45.02
C GLY A 123 -31.06 -1.95 44.97
N GLU A 124 -31.65 -2.05 43.77
CA GLU A 124 -32.98 -2.64 43.56
C GLU A 124 -33.03 -4.11 44.04
N LYS A 125 -32.00 -4.91 43.69
CA LYS A 125 -31.87 -6.29 44.16
C LYS A 125 -31.88 -6.37 45.68
N THR A 126 -31.11 -5.54 46.37
CA THR A 126 -31.07 -5.52 47.85
C THR A 126 -32.42 -5.13 48.43
N SER A 127 -33.10 -4.11 47.86
CA SER A 127 -34.43 -3.70 48.30
C SER A 127 -35.45 -4.84 48.16
N LEU A 128 -35.47 -5.52 47.01
CA LEU A 128 -36.36 -6.66 46.78
C LEU A 128 -36.06 -7.83 47.73
N GLN A 129 -34.79 -8.10 48.04
CA GLN A 129 -34.41 -9.12 49.03
C GLN A 129 -34.92 -8.79 50.44
N GLN A 130 -34.86 -7.51 50.85
CA GLN A 130 -35.39 -7.09 52.15
C GLN A 130 -36.92 -7.22 52.20
N GLN A 131 -37.62 -6.83 51.13
CA GLN A 131 -39.07 -6.99 51.03
C GLN A 131 -39.47 -8.48 51.10
N LEU A 132 -38.74 -9.35 50.40
CA LEU A 132 -38.97 -10.80 50.44
C LEU A 132 -38.83 -11.36 51.86
N LEU A 133 -37.76 -11.00 52.58
CA LEU A 133 -37.56 -11.41 53.97
C LEU A 133 -38.68 -10.89 54.90
N GLY A 134 -39.14 -9.66 54.69
CA GLY A 134 -40.26 -9.09 55.45
C GLY A 134 -41.56 -9.86 55.23
N LEU A 135 -41.87 -10.22 53.98
CA LEU A 135 -43.04 -11.02 53.63
C LEU A 135 -42.94 -12.43 54.22
N GLN A 136 -41.77 -13.08 54.16
CA GLN A 136 -41.56 -14.40 54.75
C GLN A 136 -41.80 -14.40 56.27
N ARG A 137 -41.35 -13.36 57.00
CA ARG A 137 -41.64 -13.23 58.44
C ARG A 137 -43.13 -13.08 58.71
N ARG A 138 -43.82 -12.24 57.93
CA ARG A 138 -45.27 -12.03 58.08
C ARG A 138 -46.07 -13.31 57.80
N ILE A 139 -45.65 -14.10 56.82
CA ILE A 139 -46.24 -15.42 56.55
C ILE A 139 -46.07 -16.33 57.78
N ALA A 140 -44.85 -16.46 58.31
CA ALA A 140 -44.60 -17.29 59.49
C ALA A 140 -45.38 -16.83 60.73
N GLU A 141 -45.55 -15.52 60.93
CA GLU A 141 -46.39 -14.96 62.00
C GLU A 141 -47.87 -15.36 61.84
N LEU A 142 -48.41 -15.26 60.61
CA LEU A 142 -49.78 -15.66 60.31
C LEU A 142 -49.98 -17.17 60.45
N GLU A 143 -49.03 -17.98 59.99
CA GLU A 143 -49.04 -19.44 60.16
C GLU A 143 -49.10 -19.84 61.65
N ASN A 144 -48.33 -19.18 62.50
CA ASN A 144 -48.37 -19.38 63.95
C ASN A 144 -49.69 -18.94 64.60
N GLN A 145 -50.28 -17.83 64.14
CA GLN A 145 -51.56 -17.33 64.67
C GLN A 145 -52.70 -18.29 64.35
N ILE A 146 -52.78 -18.76 63.10
CA ILE A 146 -53.79 -19.74 62.66
C ILE A 146 -53.64 -21.05 63.44
N GLY A 147 -52.42 -21.55 63.62
CA GLY A 147 -52.19 -22.79 64.38
C GLY A 147 -52.55 -22.72 65.87
N ASN A 148 -52.65 -21.52 66.45
CA ASN A 148 -53.05 -21.31 67.84
C ASN A 148 -54.54 -21.03 68.03
N GLU A 149 -55.29 -20.68 66.97
CA GLU A 149 -56.74 -20.49 67.04
C GLU A 149 -57.52 -21.81 66.98
N ASP A 150 -56.88 -22.92 66.57
CA ASP A 150 -57.46 -24.27 66.48
C ASP A 150 -57.17 -25.18 67.71
N ALA A 151 -56.56 -24.66 68.79
CA ALA A 151 -56.21 -25.39 70.02
C ALA A 151 -56.92 -24.82 71.26
#